data_AF-A0A1W1BXY2-F1
#
_entry.id   AF-A0A1W1BXY2-F1
#
_cell.length_a   1.000
_cell.length_b   1.000
_cell.length_c   1.000
_cell.angle_alpha   90.00
_cell.angle_beta   90.00
_cell.angle_gamma   90.00
#
_symmetry.space_group_name_H-M   'P 1'
#
loop_
_entity.id
_entity.type
_entity.pdbx_description
1 polymer ?
#
loop_
_entity_poly.entity_id
_entity_poly.type
_entity_poly.pdbx_seq_one_letter_code
_entity_poly.pdbx_strand_id
1 'polypeptide(L)'
;MTIKQIKERLENSKEFQYWSDEVGITFDDFRVIDAKSNKVLHNGSDRIGNYWILILDDEKLRVSYDLTVESMREKRLQKIQETKR
;
A
#
# COMPACT_ATOMS: atom_id res chain seq x y z
N MET A 1 -9.51 0.03 16.47
CA MET A 1 -9.19 1.01 15.41
C MET A 1 -10.15 0.84 14.24
N THR A 2 -10.69 1.93 13.71
CA THR A 2 -11.62 1.95 12.57
C THR A 2 -10.87 2.03 11.23
N ILE A 3 -11.51 1.64 10.12
CA ILE A 3 -10.95 1.80 8.77
C ILE A 3 -10.55 3.25 8.47
N LYS A 4 -11.39 4.22 8.90
CA LYS A 4 -11.08 5.65 8.74
C LYS A 4 -9.78 6.05 9.43
N GLN A 5 -9.56 5.59 10.66
CA GLN A 5 -8.32 5.87 11.41
C GLN A 5 -7.09 5.21 10.75
N ILE A 6 -7.25 4.01 10.17
CA ILE A 6 -6.17 3.33 9.45
C ILE A 6 -5.80 4.14 8.21
N LYS A 7 -6.80 4.58 7.44
CA LYS A 7 -6.61 5.44 6.27
C LYS A 7 -5.85 6.71 6.63
N GLU A 8 -6.32 7.45 7.65
CA GLU A 8 -5.65 8.67 8.10
C GLU A 8 -4.20 8.40 8.55
N ARG A 9 -3.94 7.32 9.29
CA ARG A 9 -2.57 6.95 9.69
C ARG A 9 -1.68 6.63 8.50
N LEU A 10 -2.21 5.90 7.51
CA LEU A 10 -1.47 5.52 6.31
C LEU A 10 -1.13 6.74 5.46
N GLU A 11 -2.12 7.60 5.19
CA GLU A 11 -1.97 8.79 4.37
C GLU A 11 -1.02 9.84 4.98
N ASN A 12 -0.83 9.80 6.31
CA ASN A 12 0.16 10.62 7.02
C ASN A 12 1.58 10.00 7.05
N SER A 13 1.77 8.78 6.55
CA SER A 13 3.09 8.14 6.49
C SER A 13 3.90 8.65 5.30
N LYS A 14 5.14 9.08 5.54
CA LYS A 14 6.08 9.49 4.49
C LYS A 14 6.34 8.38 3.47
N GLU A 15 6.38 7.13 3.91
CA GLU A 15 6.58 5.98 3.01
C GLU A 15 5.39 5.79 2.08
N PHE A 16 4.17 5.92 2.60
CA PHE A 16 2.97 5.83 1.78
C PHE A 16 2.89 7.01 0.80
N GLN A 17 3.16 8.23 1.26
CA GLN A 17 3.20 9.42 0.40
C GLN A 17 4.21 9.24 -0.74
N TYR A 18 5.41 8.73 -0.43
CA TYR A 18 6.41 8.39 -1.45
C TYR A 18 5.85 7.41 -2.50
N TRP A 19 5.27 6.28 -2.09
CA TRP A 19 4.75 5.32 -3.07
C TRP A 19 3.49 5.83 -3.80
N SER A 20 2.66 6.63 -3.14
CA SER A 20 1.53 7.32 -3.77
C SER A 20 2.02 8.22 -4.90
N ASP A 21 3.05 9.02 -4.66
CA ASP A 21 3.61 9.92 -5.68
C ASP A 21 4.38 9.17 -6.77
N GLU A 22 5.17 8.16 -6.39
CA GLU A 22 6.02 7.41 -7.31
C GLU A 22 5.22 6.53 -8.27
N VAL A 23 4.19 5.85 -7.76
CA VAL A 23 3.50 4.81 -8.53
C VAL A 23 1.98 4.91 -8.52
N GLY A 24 1.40 5.86 -7.79
CA GLY A 24 -0.03 6.14 -7.81
C GLY A 24 -0.85 5.15 -6.99
N ILE A 25 -0.27 4.55 -5.95
CA ILE A 25 -1.05 3.72 -5.01
C ILE A 25 -1.92 4.60 -4.12
N THR A 26 -3.09 4.09 -3.79
CA THR A 26 -4.06 4.73 -2.90
C THR A 26 -4.43 3.78 -1.77
N PHE A 27 -5.14 4.28 -0.74
CA PHE A 27 -5.63 3.42 0.33
C PHE A 27 -6.52 2.28 -0.19
N ASP A 28 -7.27 2.52 -1.26
CA ASP A 28 -8.21 1.56 -1.85
C ASP A 28 -7.49 0.39 -2.55
N ASP A 29 -6.18 0.47 -2.72
CA ASP A 29 -5.35 -0.64 -3.21
C ASP A 29 -4.95 -1.63 -2.09
N PHE A 30 -5.16 -1.30 -0.81
CA PHE A 30 -4.70 -2.13 0.30
C PHE A 30 -5.74 -3.17 0.74
N ARG A 31 -5.31 -4.43 0.85
CA ARG A 31 -6.05 -5.42 1.63
C ARG A 31 -5.82 -5.18 3.13
N VAL A 32 -6.87 -4.86 3.87
CA VAL A 32 -6.80 -4.67 5.33
C VAL A 32 -7.28 -5.93 6.03
N ILE A 33 -6.42 -6.50 6.88
CA ILE A 33 -6.67 -7.75 7.59
C ILE A 33 -6.52 -7.50 9.09
N ASP A 34 -7.53 -7.89 9.85
CA ASP A 34 -7.41 -8.03 11.30
C ASP A 34 -6.71 -9.34 11.61
N ALA A 35 -5.45 -9.27 12.08
CA ALA A 35 -4.64 -10.45 12.34
C ALA A 35 -5.18 -11.30 13.50
N LYS A 36 -5.89 -10.67 14.46
CA LYS A 36 -6.44 -11.37 15.62
C LYS A 36 -7.64 -12.24 15.25
N SER A 37 -8.53 -11.71 14.41
CA SER A 37 -9.72 -12.44 13.96
C SER A 37 -9.54 -13.14 12.62
N ASN A 38 -8.40 -12.94 11.95
CA ASN A 38 -8.11 -13.38 10.59
C ASN A 38 -9.18 -12.95 9.58
N LYS A 39 -9.80 -11.79 9.80
CA LYS A 39 -10.86 -11.24 8.94
C LYS A 39 -10.32 -10.18 8.01
N VAL A 40 -10.70 -10.27 6.74
CA VAL A 40 -10.51 -9.19 5.77
C VAL A 40 -11.56 -8.12 6.04
N LEU A 41 -11.11 -6.91 6.37
CA LEU A 41 -11.97 -5.75 6.65
C LEU A 41 -12.15 -4.85 5.43
N HIS A 42 -11.17 -4.88 4.51
CA HIS A 42 -11.20 -4.16 3.25
C HIS A 42 -10.43 -4.97 2.21
N ASN A 43 -11.01 -5.13 1.02
CA ASN A 43 -10.37 -5.81 -0.10
C ASN A 43 -9.82 -4.75 -1.05
N GLY A 44 -8.51 -4.65 -1.11
CA GLY A 44 -7.82 -3.76 -2.03
C GLY A 44 -7.72 -4.34 -3.44
N SER A 45 -7.39 -3.46 -4.40
CA SER A 45 -7.09 -3.80 -5.79
C SER A 45 -5.65 -4.29 -5.97
N ASP A 46 -5.45 -5.31 -6.82
CA ASP A 46 -4.15 -5.90 -7.18
C ASP A 46 -3.57 -5.33 -8.49
N ARG A 47 -4.10 -4.20 -8.96
CA ARG A 47 -3.77 -3.64 -10.29
C ARG A 47 -2.30 -3.24 -10.46
N ILE A 48 -1.68 -2.69 -9.41
CA ILE A 48 -0.31 -2.15 -9.44
C ILE A 48 0.66 -3.04 -8.68
N GLY A 49 0.17 -3.91 -7.80
CA GLY A 49 0.96 -4.76 -6.91
C GLY A 49 0.08 -5.34 -5.82
N ASN A 50 0.69 -6.07 -4.89
CA ASN A 50 -0.04 -6.56 -3.72
C ASN A 50 0.32 -5.70 -2.51
N TYR A 51 -0.69 -5.15 -1.86
CA TYR A 51 -0.53 -4.28 -0.71
C TYR A 51 -1.39 -4.78 0.44
N TRP A 52 -0.82 -4.86 1.64
CA TRP A 52 -1.57 -5.30 2.80
C TRP A 52 -1.25 -4.50 4.06
N ILE A 53 -2.30 -4.28 4.84
CA ILE A 53 -2.24 -3.72 6.18
C ILE A 53 -2.71 -4.81 7.14
N LEU A 54 -1.81 -5.23 8.01
CA LEU A 54 -2.12 -6.11 9.13
C LEU A 54 -2.38 -5.24 10.36
N ILE A 55 -3.59 -5.35 10.91
CA ILE A 55 -3.92 -4.82 12.22
C ILE A 55 -3.48 -5.87 13.23
N LEU A 56 -2.44 -5.55 13.99
CA LEU A 56 -1.86 -6.39 15.03
C LEU A 56 -2.45 -6.02 16.39
N ASP A 57 -2.03 -6.76 17.42
CA ASP A 57 -2.35 -6.41 18.80
C ASP A 57 -1.90 -4.99 19.17
N ASP A 58 -2.56 -4.41 20.18
CA ASP A 58 -2.37 -3.02 20.62
C ASP A 58 -2.57 -1.96 19.52
N GLU A 59 -3.40 -2.25 18.51
CA GLU A 59 -3.65 -1.35 17.36
C GLU A 59 -2.37 -0.97 16.59
N LYS A 60 -1.35 -1.83 16.66
CA LYS A 60 -0.14 -1.70 15.82
C LYS A 60 -0.49 -2.05 14.38
N LEU A 61 0.10 -1.31 13.45
CA LEU A 61 -0.05 -1.56 12.02
C LEU A 61 1.25 -2.11 11.47
N ARG A 62 1.17 -3.20 10.71
CA ARG A 62 2.23 -3.61 9.79
C ARG A 62 1.73 -3.39 8.37
N VAL A 63 2.40 -2.49 7.65
CA VAL A 63 2.15 -2.23 6.23
C VAL A 63 3.23 -2.96 5.44
N SER A 64 2.86 -3.59 4.34
CA SER A 64 3.83 -4.20 3.44
C SER A 64 3.38 -4.06 1.99
N TYR A 65 4.39 -3.82 1.15
CA TYR A 65 4.26 -3.51 -0.26
C TYR A 65 5.00 -4.59 -1.04
N ASP A 66 4.27 -5.41 -1.79
CA ASP A 66 4.86 -6.29 -2.78
C ASP A 66 4.81 -5.62 -4.15
N LEU A 67 5.97 -5.04 -4.48
CA LEU A 67 6.20 -4.26 -5.69
C LEU A 67 6.97 -5.06 -6.75
N THR A 68 6.95 -6.39 -6.66
CA THR A 68 7.68 -7.27 -7.58
C THR A 68 6.93 -7.58 -8.87
N VAL A 69 5.70 -7.08 -9.01
CA VAL A 69 4.87 -7.29 -10.21
C VAL A 69 5.41 -6.52 -11.43
N GLU A 70 5.17 -7.06 -12.62
CA GLU A 70 5.72 -6.52 -13.88
C GLU A 70 5.29 -5.07 -14.14
N SER A 71 4.07 -4.68 -13.75
CA SER A 71 3.57 -3.30 -13.87
C SER A 71 4.42 -2.28 -13.08
N MET A 72 4.96 -2.67 -11.92
CA MET A 72 5.91 -1.86 -11.16
C MET A 72 7.28 -1.79 -11.83
N ARG A 73 7.73 -2.88 -12.44
CA ARG A 73 9.00 -2.93 -13.17
C ARG A 73 8.95 -2.00 -14.40
N GLU A 74 7.88 -2.05 -15.17
CA GLU A 74 7.68 -1.20 -16.35
C GLU A 74 7.67 0.29 -15.97
N LYS A 75 6.94 0.66 -14.91
CA LYS A 75 6.94 2.04 -14.38
C LYS A 75 8.34 2.52 -13.97
N ARG A 76 9.11 1.69 -13.25
CA ARG A 76 10.50 2.03 -12.86
C ARG A 76 11.39 2.25 -14.08
N LEU A 77 11.24 1.42 -15.11
CA LEU A 77 12.00 1.55 -16.36
C LEU A 77 11.66 2.84 -17.11
N GLN A 78 10.38 3.21 -17.20
CA GLN A 78 9.94 4.46 -17.83
C GLN A 78 10.55 5.68 -17.12
N LYS A 79 10.48 5.71 -15.79
CA LYS A 79 11.02 6.83 -15.00
C LYS A 79 12.53 7.02 -15.18
N ILE A 80 13.29 5.93 -15.27
CA ILE A 80 14.74 5.97 -15.56
C ILE A 80 15.02 6.54 -16.95
N GLN A 81 14.15 6.30 -17.94
CA GLN A 81 14.31 6.86 -19.28
C GLN A 81 14.01 8.36 -19.31
N GLU A 82 13.02 8.83 -18.55
CA GLU A 82 12.67 10.25 -18.44
C GLU A 82 13.76 11.07 -17.75
N THR A 83 14.43 10.53 -16.73
CA THR A 83 15.53 11.22 -16.03
C THR A 83 16.85 11.25 -16.80
N LYS A 84 16.96 10.49 -17.89
CA LYS A 84 18.14 10.47 -18.76
C LYS A 84 18.04 11.43 -19.96
N ARG A 85 16.94 12.17 -20.09
CA ARG A 85 16.74 13.23 -21.09
C ARG A 85 17.03 14.60 -20.48
#